data_AF-A0A7S1GSD6-F1
#
_entry.id   AF-A0A7S1GSD6-F1
#
_cell.length_a   1.000
_cell.length_b   1.000
_cell.length_c   1.000
_cell.angle_alpha   90.00
_cell.angle_beta   90.00
_cell.angle_gamma   90.00
#
_symmetry.space_group_name_H-M   'P 1'
#
loop_
_entity.id
_entity.type
_entity.pdbx_description
1 polymer ?
#
loop_
_entity_poly.entity_id
_entity_poly.type
_entity_poly.pdbx_seq_one_letter_code
_entity_poly.pdbx_strand_id
1 'polypeptide(L)'
;MGRITLYCEVLKREGLPGNEASRMRQWERFTLEALEGLRMVKFYRTPQALRSLCRLFSVFLPPFYAPFYAQLAKDLNSLGTAITFSVMTSLALTALFESLTQMEDPFLSQQSLDGIDVPRETQLIKHELLLLRHKLFFPHAPSPYNHDDATKQEQETAITASPTTNTTTNDDE
;
A
#
# COMPACT_ATOMS: atom_id res chain seq x y z
N MET A 1 -2.14 -14.03 -27.23
CA MET A 1 -0.78 -13.43 -27.29
C MET A 1 -0.84 -11.99 -26.85
N GLY A 2 0.17 -11.49 -26.13
CA GLY A 2 0.23 -10.10 -25.68
C GLY A 2 0.25 -9.13 -26.86
N ARG A 3 -0.48 -8.01 -26.77
CA ARG A 3 -0.51 -6.99 -27.84
C ARG A 3 0.87 -6.42 -28.13
N ILE A 4 1.75 -6.37 -27.12
CA ILE A 4 3.14 -5.90 -27.22
C ILE A 4 3.95 -6.79 -28.18
N THR A 5 3.86 -8.11 -28.02
CA THR A 5 4.52 -9.07 -28.91
C THR A 5 4.10 -8.87 -30.37
N LEU A 6 2.81 -8.64 -30.62
CA LEU A 6 2.28 -8.40 -31.97
C LEU A 6 2.82 -7.10 -32.58
N TYR A 7 2.88 -6.02 -31.80
CA TYR A 7 3.48 -4.77 -32.28
C TYR A 7 4.98 -4.90 -32.56
N CYS A 8 5.71 -5.73 -31.80
CA CYS A 8 7.11 -6.03 -32.07
C CYS A 8 7.30 -6.78 -33.41
N GLU A 9 6.40 -7.71 -33.77
CA GLU A 9 6.45 -8.38 -35.08
C GLU A 9 6.13 -7.41 -36.24
N VAL A 10 5.20 -6.49 -36.03
CA VAL A 10 4.92 -5.43 -37.01
C VAL A 10 6.16 -4.55 -37.21
N LEU A 11 6.80 -4.10 -36.13
CA LEU A 11 8.05 -3.31 -36.19
C LEU A 11 9.19 -4.05 -36.92
N LYS A 12 9.34 -5.36 -36.70
CA LYS A 12 10.31 -6.18 -37.44
C LYS A 12 10.02 -6.19 -38.94
N ARG A 13 8.74 -6.27 -39.32
CA ARG A 13 8.31 -6.22 -40.73
C ARG A 13 8.58 -4.86 -41.37
N GLU A 14 8.46 -3.78 -40.61
CA GLU A 14 8.76 -2.40 -41.04
C GLU A 14 10.27 -2.06 -41.06
N GLY A 15 11.14 -3.05 -40.83
CA GLY A 15 12.60 -2.89 -40.98
C GLY A 15 13.38 -2.67 -39.68
N LEU A 16 12.77 -2.89 -38.50
CA LEU A 16 13.50 -2.84 -37.24
C LEU A 16 14.59 -3.93 -37.20
N PRO A 17 15.86 -3.59 -36.90
CA PRO A 17 16.95 -4.56 -36.86
C PRO A 17 16.73 -5.60 -35.76
N GLY A 18 17.07 -6.87 -36.06
CA GLY A 18 16.76 -8.01 -35.19
C GLY A 18 17.35 -7.92 -33.78
N ASN A 19 18.50 -7.27 -33.65
CA ASN A 19 19.20 -6.97 -32.40
C ASN A 19 18.41 -6.02 -31.50
N GLU A 20 17.77 -4.98 -32.04
CA GLU A 20 16.90 -4.08 -31.25
C GLU A 20 15.59 -4.77 -30.89
N ALA A 21 15.01 -5.51 -31.84
CA ALA A 21 13.79 -6.28 -31.59
C ALA A 21 13.99 -7.36 -30.50
N SER A 22 15.18 -7.97 -30.43
CA SER A 22 15.54 -8.90 -29.36
C SER A 22 15.60 -8.22 -28.00
N ARG A 23 16.14 -6.99 -27.92
CA ARG A 23 16.17 -6.21 -26.67
C ARG A 23 14.76 -5.84 -26.20
N MET A 24 13.88 -5.44 -27.11
CA MET A 24 12.47 -5.15 -26.75
C MET A 24 11.78 -6.37 -26.15
N ARG A 25 11.98 -7.56 -26.72
CA ARG A 25 11.45 -8.82 -26.16
C ARG A 25 12.05 -9.17 -24.80
N GLN A 26 13.31 -8.83 -24.57
CA GLN A 26 13.95 -9.05 -23.28
C GLN A 26 13.30 -8.20 -22.18
N TRP A 27 13.04 -6.92 -22.45
CA TRP A 27 12.30 -6.05 -21.53
C TRP A 27 10.87 -6.53 -21.29
N GLU A 28 10.16 -6.95 -22.36
CA GLU A 28 8.82 -7.55 -22.24
C GLU A 28 8.83 -8.77 -21.31
N ARG A 29 9.83 -9.65 -21.47
CA ARG A 29 10.00 -10.83 -20.60
C ARG A 29 10.20 -10.42 -19.14
N PHE A 30 11.05 -9.43 -18.86
CA PHE A 30 11.27 -8.95 -17.49
C PHE A 30 9.99 -8.36 -16.87
N THR A 31 9.20 -7.62 -17.63
CA THR A 31 7.91 -7.10 -17.15
C THR A 31 6.91 -8.24 -16.86
N LEU A 32 6.85 -9.25 -17.72
CA LEU A 32 5.98 -10.41 -17.51
C LEU A 32 6.39 -11.23 -16.29
N GLU A 33 7.68 -11.45 -16.10
CA GLU A 33 8.23 -12.16 -14.94
C GLU A 33 7.93 -11.42 -13.64
N ALA A 34 8.09 -10.10 -13.60
CA ALA A 34 7.71 -9.28 -12.45
C ALA A 34 6.20 -9.32 -12.17
N LEU A 35 5.37 -9.26 -13.21
CA LEU A 35 3.91 -9.35 -13.09
C LEU A 35 3.47 -10.73 -12.58
N GLU A 36 4.12 -11.81 -13.03
CA GLU A 36 3.86 -13.16 -12.55
C GLU A 36 4.30 -13.32 -11.09
N GLY A 37 5.44 -12.72 -10.70
CA GLY A 37 5.85 -12.64 -9.30
C GLY A 37 4.81 -11.94 -8.42
N LEU A 38 4.31 -10.77 -8.83
CA LEU A 38 3.22 -10.06 -8.13
C LEU A 38 1.95 -10.90 -8.05
N ARG A 39 1.62 -11.61 -9.13
CA ARG A 39 0.48 -12.52 -9.19
C ARG A 39 0.62 -13.65 -8.18
N MET A 40 1.80 -14.26 -8.07
CA MET A 40 2.07 -15.31 -7.09
C MET A 40 1.88 -14.81 -5.66
N VAL A 41 2.41 -13.62 -5.33
CA VAL A 41 2.18 -13.00 -4.01
C VAL A 41 0.69 -12.78 -3.75
N LYS A 42 -0.08 -12.33 -4.73
CA LYS A 42 -1.53 -12.10 -4.57
C LYS A 42 -2.35 -13.38 -4.36
N PHE A 43 -1.98 -14.46 -5.05
CA PHE A 43 -2.73 -15.73 -4.99
C PHE A 43 -2.27 -16.67 -3.88
N TYR A 44 -1.03 -16.53 -3.41
CA TYR A 44 -0.52 -17.27 -2.27
C TYR A 44 -1.07 -16.69 -0.96
N ARG A 45 -2.35 -16.93 -0.69
CA ARG A 45 -3.05 -16.51 0.54
C ARG A 45 -3.07 -17.61 1.58
N THR A 46 -3.27 -17.24 2.86
CA THR A 46 -3.50 -18.26 3.89
C THR A 46 -4.80 -19.00 3.64
N PRO A 47 -4.79 -20.34 3.77
CA PRO A 47 -5.97 -21.15 3.54
C PRO A 47 -7.08 -20.77 4.54
N GLN A 48 -8.33 -20.76 4.07
CA GLN A 48 -9.49 -20.36 4.88
C GLN A 48 -9.62 -21.19 6.17
N ALA A 49 -9.26 -22.48 6.12
CA ALA A 49 -9.25 -23.36 7.28
C ALA A 49 -8.33 -22.84 8.40
N LEU A 50 -7.08 -22.48 8.07
CA LEU A 50 -6.12 -21.95 9.04
C LEU A 50 -6.59 -20.62 9.63
N ARG A 51 -7.14 -19.73 8.78
CA ARG A 51 -7.70 -18.45 9.25
C ARG A 51 -8.85 -18.65 10.23
N SER A 52 -9.76 -19.59 9.94
CA SER A 52 -10.86 -19.91 10.84
C SER A 52 -10.38 -20.52 12.16
N LEU A 53 -9.34 -21.35 12.12
CA LEU A 53 -8.71 -21.93 13.29
C LEU A 53 -8.05 -20.86 14.18
N CYS A 54 -7.31 -19.91 13.60
CA CYS A 54 -6.73 -18.80 14.35
C CYS A 54 -7.80 -17.94 15.04
N ARG A 55 -8.91 -17.64 14.34
CA ARG A 55 -10.02 -16.87 14.92
C ARG A 55 -10.69 -17.61 16.09
N LEU A 56 -10.85 -18.92 15.96
CA LEU A 56 -11.36 -19.76 17.05
C LEU A 56 -10.39 -19.71 18.24
N PHE A 57 -9.10 -19.91 18.00
CA PHE A 57 -8.08 -19.96 19.04
C PHE A 57 -8.00 -18.63 19.81
N SER A 58 -8.03 -17.47 19.13
CA SER A 58 -8.02 -16.16 19.78
C SER A 58 -9.20 -15.93 20.72
N VAL A 59 -10.37 -16.55 20.46
CA VAL A 59 -11.57 -16.43 21.31
C VAL A 59 -11.58 -17.47 22.43
N PHE A 60 -11.09 -18.68 22.17
CA PHE A 60 -11.11 -19.78 23.14
C PHE A 60 -9.95 -19.75 24.15
N LEU A 61 -8.80 -19.16 23.81
CA LEU A 61 -7.63 -19.13 24.69
C LEU A 61 -7.85 -18.35 26.00
N PRO A 62 -8.43 -17.13 25.98
CA PRO A 62 -8.57 -16.35 27.21
C PRO A 62 -9.48 -17.02 28.26
N PRO A 63 -10.67 -17.56 27.92
CA PRO A 63 -11.50 -18.30 28.87
C PRO A 63 -10.81 -19.56 29.40
N PHE A 64 -10.01 -20.25 28.58
CA PHE A 64 -9.28 -21.45 28.99
C PHE A 64 -8.20 -21.15 30.04
N TYR A 65 -7.55 -19.98 29.96
CA TYR A 65 -6.58 -19.50 30.94
C TYR A 65 -7.20 -18.81 32.17
N ALA A 66 -8.52 -18.57 32.18
CA ALA A 66 -9.20 -17.91 33.29
C ALA A 66 -8.99 -18.56 34.67
N PRO A 67 -8.96 -19.90 34.83
CA PRO A 67 -8.69 -20.53 36.13
C PRO A 67 -7.30 -20.19 36.68
N PHE A 68 -6.31 -20.02 35.81
CA PHE A 68 -4.95 -19.63 36.19
C PHE A 68 -4.92 -18.19 36.72
N TYR A 69 -5.64 -17.27 36.06
CA TYR A 69 -5.78 -15.89 36.55
C TYR A 69 -6.55 -15.84 37.88
N ALA A 70 -7.54 -16.72 38.08
CA ALA A 70 -8.25 -16.82 39.35
C ALA A 70 -7.37 -17.33 40.49
N GLN A 71 -6.45 -18.25 40.22
CA GLN A 71 -5.44 -18.68 41.20
C GLN A 71 -4.46 -17.55 41.51
N LEU A 72 -3.98 -16.84 40.49
CA LEU A 72 -3.10 -15.69 40.65
C LEU A 72 -3.72 -14.56 41.50
N ALA A 73 -5.03 -14.30 41.36
CA ALA A 73 -5.74 -13.34 42.20
C ALA A 73 -5.76 -13.74 43.69
N LYS A 74 -5.86 -15.04 43.98
CA LYS A 74 -5.83 -15.55 45.36
C LYS A 74 -4.44 -15.42 45.96
N ASP A 75 -3.41 -15.74 45.18
CA ASP A 75 -2.01 -15.68 45.65
C ASP A 75 -1.56 -14.23 45.91
N LEU A 76 -1.99 -13.27 45.09
CA LEU A 76 -1.63 -11.85 45.25
C LEU A 76 -2.66 -11.04 46.07
N ASN A 77 -3.74 -11.66 46.56
CA ASN A 77 -4.86 -10.98 47.26
C ASN A 77 -5.38 -9.72 46.54
N SER A 78 -5.32 -9.71 45.21
CA SER A 78 -5.74 -8.57 44.39
C SER A 78 -6.57 -9.06 43.22
N LEU A 79 -7.84 -8.68 43.21
CA LEU A 79 -8.76 -9.03 42.13
C LEU A 79 -8.45 -8.22 40.85
N GLY A 80 -7.92 -7.01 41.01
CA GLY A 80 -7.58 -6.13 39.89
C GLY A 80 -6.49 -6.70 38.98
N THR A 81 -5.54 -7.46 39.53
CA THR A 81 -4.48 -8.09 38.73
C THR A 81 -5.06 -9.14 37.78
N ALA A 82 -5.95 -10.01 38.25
CA ALA A 82 -6.58 -11.02 37.38
C ALA A 82 -7.42 -10.41 36.26
N ILE A 83 -8.20 -9.35 36.54
CA ILE A 83 -8.96 -8.65 35.50
C ILE A 83 -8.00 -8.05 34.48
N THR A 84 -6.94 -7.37 34.94
CA THR A 84 -5.97 -6.72 34.04
C THR A 84 -5.29 -7.74 33.14
N PHE A 85 -4.82 -8.87 33.68
CA PHE A 85 -4.20 -9.93 32.89
C PHE A 85 -5.17 -10.58 31.90
N SER A 86 -6.43 -10.79 32.29
CA SER A 86 -7.47 -11.34 31.39
C SER A 86 -7.77 -10.40 30.22
N VAL A 87 -7.91 -9.09 30.49
CA VAL A 87 -8.16 -8.08 29.45
C VAL A 87 -6.94 -7.92 28.55
N MET A 88 -5.74 -7.84 29.14
CA MET A 88 -4.49 -7.68 28.39
C MET A 88 -4.23 -8.86 27.45
N THR A 89 -4.46 -10.08 27.90
CA THR A 89 -4.28 -11.29 27.06
C THR A 89 -5.29 -11.32 25.90
N SER A 90 -6.56 -10.98 26.17
CA SER A 90 -7.60 -10.91 25.13
C SER A 90 -7.30 -9.84 24.08
N LEU A 91 -6.83 -8.67 24.53
CA LEU A 91 -6.44 -7.57 23.66
C LEU A 91 -5.20 -7.93 22.83
N ALA A 92 -4.19 -8.54 23.43
CA ALA A 92 -2.97 -8.96 22.75
C ALA A 92 -3.26 -9.98 21.63
N LEU A 93 -4.08 -10.99 21.89
CA LEU A 93 -4.45 -12.01 20.89
C LEU A 93 -5.30 -11.44 19.76
N THR A 94 -6.21 -10.51 20.08
CA THR A 94 -7.06 -9.84 19.08
C THR A 94 -6.23 -8.92 18.19
N ALA A 95 -5.35 -8.11 18.79
CA ALA A 95 -4.44 -7.24 18.06
C ALA A 95 -3.48 -8.04 17.17
N LEU A 96 -2.96 -9.17 17.66
CA LEU A 96 -2.09 -10.05 16.87
C LEU A 96 -2.82 -10.63 15.65
N PHE A 97 -4.06 -11.10 15.82
CA PHE A 97 -4.85 -11.67 14.72
C PHE A 97 -5.19 -10.63 13.65
N GLU A 98 -5.54 -9.41 14.07
CA GLU A 98 -5.83 -8.30 13.16
C GLU A 98 -4.58 -7.88 12.37
N SER A 99 -3.43 -7.74 13.03
CA SER A 99 -2.16 -7.44 12.36
C SER A 99 -1.75 -8.51 11.33
N LEU A 100 -1.96 -9.80 11.64
CA LEU A 100 -1.72 -10.88 10.68
C LEU A 100 -2.64 -10.77 9.46
N THR A 101 -3.90 -10.41 9.68
CA THR A 101 -4.90 -10.26 8.61
C THR A 101 -4.56 -9.08 7.70
N GLN A 102 -4.08 -7.97 8.26
CA GLN A 102 -3.64 -6.79 7.50
C GLN A 102 -2.40 -7.09 6.65
N MET A 103 -1.46 -7.88 7.18
CA MET A 103 -0.23 -8.23 6.47
C MET A 103 -0.44 -9.24 5.33
N GLU A 104 -1.56 -9.97 5.34
CA GLU A 104 -1.82 -11.02 4.38
C GLU A 104 -2.10 -10.51 2.95
N ASP A 105 -2.65 -9.31 2.82
CA ASP A 105 -2.93 -8.70 1.52
C ASP A 105 -2.38 -7.29 1.42
N PRO A 106 -1.15 -7.13 0.90
CA PRO A 106 -0.50 -5.82 0.82
C PRO A 106 -1.12 -4.89 -0.23
N PHE A 107 -2.08 -5.35 -1.04
CA PHE A 107 -2.66 -4.57 -2.14
C PHE A 107 -4.03 -3.94 -1.81
N LEU A 108 -4.46 -3.98 -0.54
CA LEU A 108 -5.74 -3.39 -0.10
C LEU A 108 -5.52 -2.02 0.54
N SER A 109 -5.29 -0.99 -0.28
CA SER A 109 -5.00 0.38 0.16
C SER A 109 -6.08 1.03 1.04
N GLN A 110 -7.33 0.56 0.99
CA GLN A 110 -8.41 1.12 1.81
C GLN A 110 -8.56 0.46 3.19
N GLN A 111 -8.00 -0.75 3.38
CA GLN A 111 -8.18 -1.53 4.62
C GLN A 111 -6.92 -1.51 5.49
N SER A 112 -5.74 -1.43 4.89
CA SER A 112 -4.45 -1.42 5.59
C SER A 112 -3.78 -0.06 5.49
N LEU A 113 -3.29 0.47 6.61
CA LEU A 113 -2.55 1.74 6.65
C LEU A 113 -1.23 1.67 5.84
N ASP A 114 -0.64 0.48 5.75
CA ASP A 114 0.62 0.20 5.03
C ASP A 114 0.38 -0.49 3.68
N GLY A 115 -0.83 -0.35 3.12
CA GLY A 115 -1.20 -0.98 1.85
C GLY A 115 -0.65 -0.24 0.63
N ILE A 116 -0.24 -1.00 -0.39
CA ILE A 116 0.18 -0.48 -1.69
C ILE A 116 -1.06 -0.11 -2.51
N ASP A 117 -1.16 1.16 -2.91
CA ASP A 117 -2.24 1.68 -3.75
C ASP A 117 -1.96 1.45 -5.24
N VAL A 118 -2.24 0.24 -5.72
CA VAL A 118 -1.98 -0.19 -7.12
C VAL A 118 -2.57 0.78 -8.17
N PRO A 119 -3.81 1.31 -8.02
CA PRO A 119 -4.34 2.30 -8.95
C PRO A 119 -3.48 3.55 -9.07
N ARG A 120 -3.01 4.09 -7.94
CA ARG A 120 -2.15 5.27 -7.89
C ARG A 120 -0.81 4.99 -8.57
N GLU A 121 -0.15 3.90 -8.21
CA GLU A 121 1.13 3.51 -8.81
C GLU A 121 1.02 3.32 -10.32
N THR A 122 -0.07 2.70 -10.79
CA THR A 122 -0.32 2.51 -12.23
C THR A 122 -0.54 3.85 -12.95
N GLN A 123 -1.22 4.80 -12.30
CA GLN A 123 -1.42 6.15 -12.84
C GLN A 123 -0.10 6.92 -12.93
N LEU A 124 0.78 6.80 -11.92
CA LEU A 124 2.10 7.42 -11.92
C LEU A 124 2.96 6.87 -13.08
N ILE A 125 3.06 5.56 -13.23
CA ILE A 125 3.81 4.92 -14.33
C ILE A 125 3.24 5.35 -15.70
N LYS A 126 1.91 5.39 -15.84
CA LYS A 126 1.26 5.86 -17.07
C LYS A 126 1.63 7.31 -17.39
N HIS A 127 1.64 8.17 -16.37
CA HIS A 127 2.00 9.57 -16.52
C HIS A 127 3.46 9.73 -16.99
N GLU A 128 4.40 9.04 -16.35
CA GLU A 128 5.81 9.07 -16.75
C GLU A 128 6.03 8.55 -18.18
N LEU A 129 5.36 7.47 -18.57
CA LEU A 129 5.42 6.94 -19.94
C LEU A 129 4.88 7.94 -20.97
N LEU A 130 3.86 8.71 -20.62
CA LEU A 130 3.30 9.76 -21.47
C LEU A 130 4.28 10.93 -21.61
N LEU A 131 4.95 11.33 -20.52
CA LEU A 131 6.00 12.35 -20.56
C LEU A 131 7.21 11.92 -21.39
N LEU A 132 7.68 10.68 -21.23
CA LEU A 132 8.80 10.15 -22.02
C LEU A 132 8.45 10.08 -23.51
N ARG A 133 7.24 9.62 -23.85
CA ARG A 133 6.75 9.64 -25.23
C ARG A 133 6.75 11.05 -25.79
N HIS A 134 6.23 12.02 -25.04
CA HIS A 134 6.21 13.42 -25.47
C HIS A 134 7.62 13.94 -25.78
N LYS A 135 8.57 13.71 -24.87
CA LYS A 135 9.97 14.12 -25.04
C LYS A 135 10.63 13.48 -26.27
N LEU A 136 10.32 12.22 -26.58
CA LEU A 136 10.92 11.49 -27.69
C LEU A 136 10.32 11.84 -29.06
N PHE A 137 8.99 12.01 -29.14
CA PHE A 137 8.29 12.18 -30.41
C PHE A 137 7.91 13.63 -30.73
N PHE A 138 7.69 14.48 -29.71
CA PHE A 138 7.18 15.85 -29.88
C PHE A 138 7.96 16.86 -29.00
N PRO A 139 9.29 17.01 -29.22
CA PRO A 139 10.14 17.82 -28.34
C PRO A 139 9.79 19.31 -28.30
N HIS A 140 9.14 19.85 -29.34
CA HIS A 140 8.79 21.27 -29.45
C HIS A 140 7.32 21.58 -29.12
N ALA A 141 6.51 20.58 -28.80
CA ALA A 141 5.12 20.80 -28.43
C ALA A 141 5.00 21.14 -26.94
N PRO A 142 4.11 22.07 -26.55
CA PRO A 142 3.87 22.37 -25.13
C PRO A 142 3.39 21.11 -24.40
N SER A 143 3.98 20.83 -23.23
CA SER A 143 3.61 19.67 -22.42
C SER A 143 2.15 19.79 -21.98
N PRO A 144 1.28 18.81 -22.27
CA PRO A 144 -0.12 18.85 -21.85
C PRO A 144 -0.29 18.75 -20.33
N TYR A 145 0.78 18.49 -19.57
CA TYR A 145 0.74 18.27 -18.12
C TYR A 145 1.21 19.47 -17.29
N ASN A 146 1.66 20.58 -17.90
CA ASN A 146 2.05 21.78 -17.15
C ASN A 146 0.87 22.47 -16.42
N HIS A 147 -0.37 22.10 -16.72
CA HIS A 147 -1.55 22.67 -16.07
C HIS A 147 -1.76 22.17 -14.63
N ASP A 148 -1.39 20.92 -14.33
CA ASP A 148 -1.61 20.34 -13.00
C ASP A 148 -0.56 20.82 -11.98
N ASP A 149 0.67 21.07 -12.44
CA ASP A 149 1.74 21.64 -11.59
C ASP A 149 1.48 23.11 -11.26
N ALA A 150 0.88 23.88 -12.17
CA ALA A 150 0.44 25.25 -11.89
C ALA A 150 -0.66 25.28 -10.81
N THR A 151 -1.57 24.30 -10.82
CA THR A 151 -2.66 24.19 -9.84
C THR A 151 -2.15 23.77 -8.45
N LYS A 152 -1.12 22.91 -8.39
CA LYS A 152 -0.44 22.54 -7.13
C LYS A 152 0.43 23.67 -6.58
N GLN A 153 1.14 24.41 -7.44
CA GLN A 153 1.92 25.58 -7.04
C GLN A 153 1.02 26.72 -6.55
N GLU A 154 -0.13 26.96 -7.17
CA GLU A 154 -1.13 27.93 -6.68
C GLU A 154 -1.72 27.53 -5.32
N GLN A 155 -1.92 26.23 -5.05
CA GLN A 155 -2.38 25.75 -3.75
C GLN A 155 -1.32 25.87 -2.64
N GLU A 156 -0.04 25.59 -2.91
CA GLU A 156 1.04 25.82 -1.93
C GLU A 156 1.25 27.32 -1.64
N THR A 157 1.13 28.18 -2.67
CA THR A 157 1.30 29.63 -2.51
C THR A 157 0.13 30.27 -1.74
N ALA A 158 -1.10 29.73 -1.88
CA ALA A 158 -2.27 30.19 -1.13
C ALA A 158 -2.21 29.83 0.38
N ILE A 159 -1.53 28.74 0.75
CA ILE A 159 -1.34 28.33 2.15
C ILE A 159 -0.29 29.22 2.85
N THR A 160 0.69 29.75 2.12
CA THR A 160 1.69 30.70 2.67
C THR A 160 1.17 32.16 2.74
N ALA A 161 0.15 32.52 1.97
CA ALA A 161 -0.33 33.91 1.87
C ALA A 161 -1.47 34.29 2.84
N SER A 162 -1.85 33.43 3.79
CA SER A 162 -2.82 33.80 4.85
C SER A 162 -2.15 34.69 5.91
N PRO A 163 -2.55 35.96 6.09
CA PRO A 163 -1.90 36.85 7.04
C PRO A 163 -2.37 36.55 8.46
N THR A 164 -1.44 36.22 9.35
CA THR A 164 -1.60 36.35 10.80
C THR A 164 -1.81 37.82 11.14
N THR A 165 -3.05 38.29 11.12
CA THR A 165 -3.46 39.48 11.87
C THR A 165 -3.83 38.99 13.27
N ASN A 166 -2.95 39.20 14.24
CA ASN A 166 -3.35 39.38 15.63
C ASN A 166 -2.50 40.49 16.23
N THR A 167 -3.22 41.59 16.45
CA THR A 167 -2.84 42.87 16.99
C THR A 167 -2.06 42.75 18.30
N THR A 168 -0.88 43.35 18.32
CA THR A 168 -0.24 43.86 19.53
C THR A 168 -1.07 45.01 20.10
N THR A 169 -1.48 44.89 21.35
CA THR A 169 -1.72 46.04 22.24
C THR A 169 -1.16 45.66 23.60
N ASN A 170 0.00 46.24 23.91
CA ASN A 170 0.51 46.39 25.26
C ASN A 170 -0.29 47.50 25.97
N ASP A 171 -0.03 47.56 27.27
CA ASP A 171 0.00 48.74 28.13
C ASP A 171 -1.19 48.95 29.09
N ASP A 172 -0.80 48.95 30.37
CA ASP A 172 -1.28 49.74 31.51
C ASP A 172 -2.63 49.38 32.18
N GLU A 173 -2.57 48.65 33.31
CA GLU A 173 -2.70 49.15 34.71
C GLU A 173 -2.74 47.99 35.73
#